data_AF-A0A366X4G7-F1
#
_entry.id   AF-A0A366X4G7-F1
#
_cell.length_a   1.000
_cell.length_b   1.000
_cell.length_c   1.000
_cell.angle_alpha   90.00
_cell.angle_beta   90.00
_cell.angle_gamma   90.00
#
_symmetry.space_group_name_H-M   'P 1'
#
loop_
_entity.id
_entity.type
_entity.pdbx_description
1 polymer ?
#
loop_
_entity_poly.entity_id
_entity_poly.type
_entity_poly.pdbx_seq_one_letter_code
_entity_poly.pdbx_strand_id
1 'polypeptide(L)' 'MITTFLIYGVCGLIAVVGSVLIVRSVIKNERSEKIRGVQPGQGDQLIDHGTVLGGGGGHVTVSRVTRDPQEYAKAMAPKK' A
#
# COMPACT_ATOMS: atom_id res chain seq x y z
N MET A 1 9.33 -0.68 -46.94
CA MET A 1 7.99 -0.15 -46.64
C MET A 1 7.17 -1.13 -45.82
N ILE A 2 6.86 -2.34 -46.34
CA ILE A 2 6.09 -3.37 -45.60
C ILE A 2 6.73 -3.77 -44.26
N THR A 3 8.04 -3.99 -44.23
CA THR A 3 8.78 -4.34 -43.00
C THR A 3 8.68 -3.25 -41.94
N THR A 4 8.71 -1.99 -42.34
CA THR A 4 8.58 -0.83 -41.45
C THR A 4 7.18 -0.74 -40.83
N PHE A 5 6.13 -0.98 -41.62
CA PHE A 5 4.75 -1.05 -41.11
C PHE A 5 4.54 -2.19 -40.11
N LEU A 6 5.15 -3.36 -40.35
CA LEU A 6 5.08 -4.49 -39.42
C LEU A 6 5.78 -4.18 -38.10
N ILE A 7 6.95 -3.53 -38.13
CA ILE A 7 7.67 -3.14 -36.92
C ILE A 7 6.82 -2.17 -36.08
N TYR A 8 6.27 -1.12 -36.68
CA TYR A 8 5.42 -0.18 -35.95
C TYR A 8 4.13 -0.82 -35.44
N GLY A 9 3.54 -1.74 -36.21
CA GLY A 9 2.36 -2.50 -35.77
C GLY A 9 2.65 -3.38 -34.55
N VAL A 10 3.77 -4.10 -34.56
CA VAL A 10 4.19 -4.95 -33.43
C VAL A 10 4.54 -4.10 -32.20
N CYS A 11 5.27 -3.01 -32.36
CA CYS A 11 5.59 -2.10 -31.26
C CYS A 11 4.33 -1.48 -30.64
N GLY A 12 3.37 -1.04 -31.47
CA GLY A 12 2.08 -0.52 -31.01
C GLY A 12 1.28 -1.57 -30.24
N LEU A 13 1.23 -2.80 -30.75
CA LEU A 13 0.53 -3.91 -30.08
C LEU A 13 1.16 -4.22 -28.72
N ILE A 14 2.48 -4.29 -28.63
CA ILE A 14 3.20 -4.54 -27.38
C ILE A 14 2.93 -3.42 -26.37
N ALA A 15 2.93 -2.15 -26.80
CA ALA A 15 2.67 -1.02 -25.92
C ALA A 15 1.25 -1.08 -25.34
N VAL A 16 0.25 -1.38 -26.17
CA VAL A 16 -1.15 -1.49 -25.73
C VAL A 16 -1.30 -2.65 -24.75
N VAL A 17 -0.82 -3.85 -25.09
CA VAL A 17 -0.93 -5.02 -24.22
C VAL A 17 -0.16 -4.81 -22.91
N GLY A 18 1.06 -4.26 -22.99
CA GLY A 18 1.88 -3.96 -21.83
C GLY A 18 1.20 -2.99 -20.85
N SER A 19 0.60 -1.91 -21.37
CA SER A 19 -0.10 -0.92 -20.52
C SER A 19 -1.29 -1.55 -19.75
N VAL A 20 -2.08 -2.39 -20.41
CA VAL A 20 -3.22 -3.08 -19.79
C VAL A 20 -2.77 -4.03 -18.68
N LEU A 21 -1.67 -4.76 -18.90
CA LEU A 21 -1.12 -5.69 -17.90
C LEU A 21 -0.58 -4.94 -16.67
N ILE A 22 0.12 -3.83 -16.87
CA ILE A 22 0.63 -3.00 -15.77
C ILE A 22 -0.52 -2.46 -14.93
N VAL A 23 -1.53 -1.85 -15.56
CA VAL A 23 -2.70 -1.30 -14.86
C VAL A 23 -3.42 -2.39 -14.05
N ARG A 24 -3.63 -3.57 -14.65
CA ARG A 24 -4.23 -4.71 -13.93
C ARG A 24 -3.39 -5.18 -12.75
N SER A 25 -2.06 -5.20 -12.89
CA SER A 25 -1.16 -5.61 -11.82
C SER A 25 -1.21 -4.65 -10.64
N VAL A 26 -1.21 -3.33 -10.91
CA VAL A 26 -1.30 -2.29 -9.87
C VAL A 26 -2.62 -2.42 -9.11
N ILE A 27 -3.75 -2.49 -9.83
CA ILE A 27 -5.07 -2.61 -9.21
C ILE A 27 -5.19 -3.89 -8.37
N LYS A 28 -4.64 -5.02 -8.86
CA LYS A 28 -4.70 -6.29 -8.14
C LYS A 28 -3.86 -6.26 -6.86
N ASN A 29 -2.68 -5.64 -6.90
CA ASN A 29 -1.82 -5.51 -5.71
C ASN A 29 -2.45 -4.61 -4.65
N GLU A 30 -3.05 -3.48 -5.04
CA GLU A 30 -3.78 -2.61 -4.11
C GLU A 30 -4.94 -3.33 -3.42
N ARG A 31 -5.62 -4.23 -4.13
CA ARG A 31 -6.76 -4.98 -3.58
C ARG A 31 -6.34 -6.14 -2.68
N SER A 32 -5.13 -6.67 -2.86
CA SER A 32 -4.63 -7.81 -2.08
C SER A 32 -3.95 -7.41 -0.78
N GLU A 33 -3.46 -6.17 -0.64
CA GLU A 33 -2.59 -5.78 0.48
C GLU A 33 -3.27 -5.15 1.70
N LYS A 34 -4.58 -4.87 1.71
CA LYS A 34 -5.15 -4.15 2.85
C LYS A 34 -6.57 -4.56 3.20
N ILE A 35 -6.71 -5.63 3.98
CA ILE A 35 -7.77 -5.63 4.99
C ILE A 35 -7.40 -4.49 5.94
N ARG A 36 -8.07 -3.34 5.79
CA ARG A 36 -7.85 -2.18 6.66
C ARG A 36 -8.43 -2.51 8.03
N GLY A 37 -7.64 -2.23 9.07
CA GLY A 37 -8.03 -2.47 10.46
C GLY A 37 -7.60 -3.85 10.97
N VAL A 38 -7.66 -4.00 12.30
CA VAL A 38 -7.35 -5.23 13.00
C VAL A 38 -8.56 -5.59 13.87
N GLN A 39 -8.84 -6.89 14.00
CA GLN A 39 -9.91 -7.34 14.89
C GLN A 39 -9.58 -6.93 16.33
N PRO A 40 -10.59 -6.49 17.11
CA PRO A 40 -10.39 -6.17 18.52
C PRO A 40 -9.89 -7.40 19.28
N GLY A 41 -9.00 -7.19 20.24
CA GLY A 41 -8.39 -8.28 20.99
C GLY A 41 -7.46 -7.75 22.08
N GLN A 42 -6.87 -8.66 22.85
CA GLN A 42 -5.90 -8.28 23.88
C GLN A 42 -4.50 -8.08 23.30
N GLY A 43 -3.77 -7.11 23.86
CA GLY A 43 -2.38 -6.80 23.51
C GLY A 43 -2.20 -5.63 22.54
N ASP A 44 -0.94 -5.26 22.31
CA ASP A 44 -0.58 -4.09 21.50
C ASP A 44 -0.46 -4.43 20.02
N GLN A 45 -0.97 -3.53 19.19
CA GLN A 45 -0.63 -3.45 17.79
C GLN A 45 0.58 -2.53 17.60
N LEU A 46 1.59 -3.03 16.90
CA LEU A 46 2.66 -2.20 16.37
C LEU A 46 2.17 -1.55 15.08
N ILE A 47 2.16 -0.22 15.06
CA ILE A 47 1.92 0.57 13.86
C ILE A 47 3.26 1.12 13.43
N ASP A 48 3.72 0.64 12.27
CA ASP A 48 4.92 1.14 11.62
C ASP A 48 4.55 2.36 10.77
N HIS A 49 5.06 3.54 11.14
CA HIS A 49 4.95 4.76 10.35
C HIS A 49 6.17 4.90 9.43
N GLY A 50 6.43 3.87 8.64
CA GLY A 50 7.47 3.89 7.62
C GLY A 50 7.06 4.81 6.47
N THR A 51 7.47 6.07 6.52
CA THR A 51 7.36 6.96 5.35
C THR A 51 8.62 6.79 4.50
N VAL A 52 8.51 6.09 3.37
CA VAL A 52 9.58 6.02 2.37
C VAL A 52 9.54 7.33 1.57
N LEU A 53 10.15 8.39 2.10
CA LEU A 53 10.51 9.55 1.30
C LEU A 53 11.70 9.14 0.43
N GLY A 54 11.46 8.95 -0.86
CA GLY A 54 12.50 8.62 -1.83
C GLY A 54 13.61 9.67 -1.79
N GLY A 55 14.83 9.24 -1.44
CA GLY A 55 16.02 10.10 -1.41
C GLY A 55 16.50 10.45 0.00
N GLY A 56 17.12 9.50 0.70
CA GLY A 56 18.00 9.78 1.84
C GLY A 56 17.31 10.18 3.15
N GLY A 57 17.01 9.19 4.00
CA GLY A 57 16.69 9.40 5.41
C GLY A 57 15.18 9.40 5.73
N GLY A 58 14.57 8.22 5.72
CA GLY A 58 13.26 8.02 6.33
C GLY A 58 13.39 7.82 7.84
N HIS A 59 12.59 8.53 8.64
CA HIS A 59 12.44 8.26 10.06
C HIS A 59 11.37 7.18 10.24
N VAL A 60 11.77 6.00 10.67
CA VAL A 60 10.85 4.90 10.97
C VAL A 60 10.44 5.04 12.43
N THR A 61 9.20 5.49 12.67
CA THR A 61 8.63 5.53 14.02
C THR A 61 7.65 4.37 14.19
N VAL A 62 7.96 3.48 15.12
CA VAL A 62 7.03 2.41 15.52
C VAL A 62 6.26 2.88 16.74
N SER A 63 4.94 3.04 16.61
CA SER A 63 4.04 3.36 17.72
C SER A 63 3.26 2.13 18.17
N ARG A 64 3.11 1.94 19.48
CA ARG A 64 2.26 0.88 20.07
C ARG A 64 0.88 1.44 20.36
N VAL A 65 -0.15 0.75 19.90
CA VAL A 65 -1.55 1.08 20.18
C VAL A 65 -2.25 -0.17 20.70
N THR A 66 -2.87 -0.07 21.88
CA THR A 66 -3.63 -1.19 22.45
C THR A 66 -4.80 -1.57 21.54
N ARG A 67 -5.01 -2.87 21.34
CA ARG A 67 -6.17 -3.41 20.63
C ARG A 67 -7.40 -3.56 21.52
N ASP A 68 -7.24 -3.37 22.84
CA ASP A 68 -8.35 -3.42 23.80
C ASP A 68 -9.14 -2.10 23.75
N PRO A 69 -10.42 -2.12 23.33
CA PRO A 69 -11.24 -0.92 23.26
C PRO A 69 -11.39 -0.20 24.60
N GLN A 70 -11.41 -0.93 25.71
CA GLN A 70 -11.61 -0.36 27.05
C GLN A 70 -10.36 0.39 27.51
N GLU A 71 -9.17 -0.19 27.30
CA GLU A 71 -7.91 0.47 27.63
C GLU A 71 -7.68 1.70 26.75
N TYR A 72 -7.99 1.60 25.46
CA TYR A 72 -7.90 2.72 24.53
C TYR A 72 -8.81 3.89 24.97
N ALA A 73 -10.07 3.60 25.32
CA ALA A 73 -11.01 4.61 25.81
C ALA A 73 -10.54 5.25 27.12
N LYS A 74 -9.97 4.46 28.03
CA LYS A 74 -9.39 4.96 29.29
C LYS A 74 -8.20 5.87 29.06
N ALA A 75 -7.34 5.56 28.09
CA ALA A 75 -6.19 6.39 27.74
C ALA A 75 -6.59 7.73 27.10
N MET A 76 -7.72 7.77 26.39
CA MET A 76 -8.26 9.00 25.78
C MET A 76 -9.10 9.85 26.74
N ALA A 77 -9.52 9.30 27.88
CA ALA A 77 -10.29 10.05 28.86
C ALA A 77 -9.43 11.17 29.48
N PRO A 78 -9.97 12.39 29.61
CA PRO A 78 -9.24 13.49 30.25
C PRO A 78 -8.95 13.11 31.70
N LYS A 79 -7.68 13.26 32.09
CA LYS A 79 -7.28 13.14 33.50
C LYS A 79 -7.78 14.40 34.21
N LYS A 80 -8.55 14.21 35.27
CA LYS A 80 -8.95 15.28 36.18
C LYS A 80 -7.73 15.88 36.87
#